data_AF-Q8KHU1-F1
#
_entry.id   AF-Q8KHU1-F1
#
_cell.length_a   1.000
_cell.length_b   1.000
_cell.length_c   1.000
_cell.angle_alpha   90.00
_cell.angle_beta   90.00
_cell.angle_gamma   90.00
#
_symmetry.space_group_name_H-M   'P 1'
#
loop_
_entity.id
_entity.type
_entity.pdbx_description
1 polymer ?
#
loop_
_entity_poly.entity_id
_entity_poly.type
_entity_poly.pdbx_seq_one_letter_code
_entity_poly.pdbx_strand_id
1 'polypeptide(L)'
;MNNEEQQTKQECRTLKKGAEHIKRQRMFESRSNEIKEGLIDEDTFARHRLTYSNNHLKENLLKSCKKNIDTHIQNLKIYKGNKAHGIFLIEYNEEIALSMAEVISVSDVNHGEPQIFDHYVFSKDKDMLQLLNDYNEEIEFFIVSTKFNGTEVIKVRDIPNIIDSLPYEYIVASNYGEVETEAWVKE
;
A
#
# COMPACT_ATOMS: atom_id res chain seq x y z
N MET A 1 31.05 -25.60 15.86
CA MET A 1 29.73 -25.89 15.27
C MET A 1 28.67 -25.52 16.29
N ASN A 2 27.72 -24.60 16.11
CA ASN A 2 27.28 -23.82 14.97
C ASN A 2 26.65 -22.52 15.53
N ASN A 3 27.39 -21.41 15.51
CA ASN A 3 26.81 -20.07 15.77
C ASN A 3 26.36 -19.38 14.46
N GLU A 4 26.79 -19.90 13.31
CA GLU A 4 26.46 -19.34 11.98
C GLU A 4 25.08 -19.78 11.46
N GLU A 5 24.57 -20.95 11.90
CA GLU A 5 23.26 -21.47 11.46
C GLU A 5 22.05 -20.82 12.16
N GLN A 6 22.27 -20.13 13.29
CA GLN A 6 21.20 -19.42 14.00
C GLN A 6 21.01 -17.98 13.49
N GLN A 7 22.07 -17.34 12.98
CA GLN A 7 22.01 -15.99 12.42
C GLN A 7 21.33 -15.95 11.04
N THR A 8 21.55 -16.97 10.19
CA THR A 8 20.94 -17.07 8.85
C THR A 8 19.46 -17.46 8.85
N LYS A 9 18.94 -18.09 9.93
CA LYS A 9 17.53 -18.52 9.99
C LYS A 9 16.55 -17.40 10.34
N GLN A 10 17.01 -16.28 10.91
CA GLN A 10 16.15 -15.16 11.29
C GLN A 10 15.94 -14.17 10.13
N GLU A 11 16.92 -14.00 9.25
CA GLU A 11 16.81 -13.15 8.04
C GLU A 11 15.94 -13.78 6.94
N CYS A 12 15.85 -15.12 6.89
CA CYS A 12 15.19 -15.87 5.80
C CYS A 12 13.64 -15.95 5.94
N ARG A 13 13.07 -15.73 7.12
CA ARG A 13 11.62 -15.99 7.33
C ARG A 13 10.69 -14.90 6.78
N THR A 14 11.17 -13.67 6.65
CA THR A 14 10.34 -12.53 6.20
C THR A 14 10.28 -12.41 4.67
N LEU A 15 11.39 -12.74 3.98
CA LEU A 15 11.47 -12.75 2.51
C LEU A 15 10.43 -13.68 1.87
N LYS A 16 10.04 -14.77 2.55
CA LYS A 16 9.07 -15.74 2.02
C LYS A 16 7.68 -15.16 1.83
N LYS A 17 7.14 -14.40 2.78
CA LYS A 17 5.73 -13.94 2.71
C LYS A 17 5.51 -12.90 1.61
N GLY A 18 6.38 -11.90 1.51
CA GLY A 18 6.31 -10.88 0.46
C GLY A 18 6.55 -11.47 -0.93
N ALA A 19 7.57 -12.32 -1.08
CA ALA A 19 7.84 -13.00 -2.34
C ALA A 19 6.72 -13.98 -2.73
N GLU A 20 6.12 -14.70 -1.76
CA GLU A 20 4.94 -15.54 -2.00
C GLU A 20 3.74 -14.71 -2.42
N HIS A 21 3.51 -13.55 -1.81
CA HIS A 21 2.44 -12.64 -2.19
C HIS A 21 2.64 -12.11 -3.62
N ILE A 22 3.83 -11.58 -3.95
CA ILE A 22 4.17 -11.14 -5.31
C ILE A 22 4.02 -12.29 -6.31
N LYS A 23 4.45 -13.51 -5.95
CA LYS A 23 4.26 -14.69 -6.80
C LYS A 23 2.78 -15.00 -7.01
N ARG A 24 1.94 -14.94 -5.97
CA ARG A 24 0.49 -15.13 -6.09
C ARG A 24 -0.13 -14.07 -7.00
N GLN A 25 0.28 -12.82 -6.85
CA GLN A 25 -0.18 -11.71 -7.69
C GLN A 25 0.25 -11.89 -9.15
N ARG A 26 1.48 -12.29 -9.43
CA ARG A 26 1.92 -12.58 -10.81
C ARG A 26 1.17 -13.76 -11.43
N MET A 27 0.93 -14.82 -10.66
CA MET A 27 0.11 -15.95 -11.13
C MET A 27 -1.33 -15.51 -11.42
N PHE A 28 -1.85 -14.59 -10.60
CA PHE A 28 -3.16 -13.97 -10.80
C PHE A 28 -3.20 -13.16 -12.11
N GLU A 29 -2.23 -12.27 -12.33
CA GLU A 29 -2.13 -11.44 -13.54
C GLU A 29 -1.98 -12.29 -14.80
N SER A 30 -1.16 -13.35 -14.76
CA SER A 30 -1.01 -14.29 -15.87
C SER A 30 -2.34 -14.96 -16.21
N ARG A 31 -3.09 -15.41 -15.20
CA ARG A 31 -4.39 -16.05 -15.40
C ARG A 31 -5.45 -15.07 -15.92
N SER A 32 -5.42 -13.82 -15.48
CA SER A 32 -6.29 -12.77 -16.04
C SER A 32 -5.99 -12.56 -17.54
N ASN A 33 -4.71 -12.49 -17.92
CA ASN A 33 -4.32 -12.34 -19.32
C ASN A 33 -4.72 -13.54 -20.19
N GLU A 34 -4.54 -14.77 -19.72
CA GLU A 34 -5.02 -15.99 -20.41
C GLU A 34 -6.55 -15.95 -20.64
N ILE A 35 -7.31 -15.52 -19.62
CA ILE A 35 -8.76 -15.39 -19.74
C ILE A 35 -9.13 -14.34 -20.79
N LYS A 36 -8.47 -13.17 -20.81
CA LYS A 36 -8.68 -12.12 -21.81
C LYS A 36 -8.42 -12.60 -23.23
N GLU A 37 -7.30 -13.28 -23.45
CA GLU A 37 -6.94 -13.83 -24.76
C GLU A 37 -7.93 -14.90 -25.25
N GLY A 38 -8.57 -15.61 -24.32
CA GLY A 38 -9.57 -16.65 -24.60
C GLY A 38 -10.99 -16.16 -24.86
N LEU A 39 -11.28 -14.86 -24.82
CA LEU A 39 -12.64 -14.32 -25.07
C LEU A 39 -12.99 -14.36 -26.57
N ILE A 40 -13.76 -15.39 -26.95
CA ILE A 40 -14.08 -15.72 -28.35
C ILE A 40 -15.20 -14.82 -28.90
N ASP A 41 -16.22 -14.48 -28.09
CA ASP A 41 -17.46 -13.83 -28.53
C ASP A 41 -17.92 -12.67 -27.63
N GLU A 42 -18.74 -11.75 -28.16
CA GLU A 42 -19.21 -10.50 -27.50
C GLU A 42 -20.00 -10.74 -26.20
N ASP A 43 -20.69 -11.88 -26.06
CA ASP A 43 -21.48 -12.24 -24.88
C ASP A 43 -20.68 -12.92 -23.75
N THR A 44 -19.36 -13.08 -23.89
CA THR A 44 -18.53 -13.78 -22.90
C THR A 44 -18.10 -12.83 -21.78
N PHE A 45 -18.67 -13.03 -20.58
CA PHE A 45 -18.32 -12.24 -19.39
C PHE A 45 -17.30 -12.97 -18.52
N ALA A 46 -16.12 -12.39 -18.32
CA ALA A 46 -15.14 -12.90 -17.36
C ALA A 46 -15.10 -12.02 -16.11
N ARG A 47 -15.43 -12.62 -14.95
CA ARG A 47 -15.28 -12.00 -13.63
C ARG A 47 -14.03 -12.53 -12.97
N HIS A 48 -13.19 -11.62 -12.49
CA HIS A 48 -12.06 -11.97 -11.65
C HIS A 48 -12.24 -11.42 -10.24
N ARG A 49 -11.99 -12.25 -9.23
CA ARG A 49 -12.15 -11.89 -7.82
C ARG A 49 -10.87 -12.15 -7.05
N LEU A 50 -10.49 -11.22 -6.19
CA LEU A 50 -9.48 -11.45 -5.16
C LEU A 50 -10.15 -11.73 -3.82
N THR A 51 -9.62 -12.71 -3.08
CA THR A 51 -10.06 -12.96 -1.72
C THR A 51 -9.09 -12.31 -0.74
N TYR A 52 -9.53 -11.25 -0.06
CA TYR A 52 -8.75 -10.64 1.00
C TYR A 52 -9.05 -11.27 2.35
N SER A 53 -7.99 -11.71 3.02
CA SER A 53 -8.05 -12.25 4.37
C SER A 53 -8.17 -11.15 5.43
N ASN A 54 -8.42 -11.54 6.67
CA ASN A 54 -8.39 -10.62 7.83
C ASN A 54 -7.02 -9.96 8.09
N ASN A 55 -5.99 -10.25 7.29
CA ASN A 55 -4.66 -9.65 7.43
C ASN A 55 -4.55 -8.28 6.75
N HIS A 56 -5.46 -7.90 5.86
CA HIS A 56 -5.42 -6.62 5.16
C HIS A 56 -6.08 -5.51 5.98
N LEU A 57 -5.56 -5.27 7.18
CA LEU A 57 -5.99 -4.21 8.09
C LEU A 57 -5.10 -2.99 7.96
N LYS A 58 -5.67 -1.80 8.18
CA LYS A 58 -4.90 -0.56 8.33
C LYS A 58 -3.79 -0.71 9.38
N GLU A 59 -4.07 -1.32 10.54
CA GLU A 59 -3.03 -1.46 11.57
C GLU A 59 -1.89 -2.39 11.13
N ASN A 60 -2.19 -3.40 10.30
CA ASN A 60 -1.16 -4.29 9.77
C ASN A 60 -0.30 -3.58 8.72
N LEU A 61 -0.90 -2.71 7.89
CA LEU A 61 -0.17 -1.86 6.96
C LEU A 61 0.77 -0.92 7.73
N LEU A 62 0.27 -0.17 8.71
CA LEU A 62 1.07 0.73 9.56
C LEU A 62 2.22 0.00 10.24
N LYS A 63 1.95 -1.17 10.85
CA LYS A 63 2.99 -2.00 11.49
C LYS A 63 4.05 -2.48 10.50
N SER A 64 3.64 -2.90 9.30
CA SER A 64 4.56 -3.35 8.25
C SER A 64 5.44 -2.21 7.77
N CYS A 65 4.85 -1.05 7.45
CA CYS A 65 5.58 0.17 7.07
C CYS A 65 6.59 0.53 8.15
N LYS A 66 6.15 0.69 9.40
CA LYS A 66 7.03 1.01 10.53
C LYS A 66 8.22 0.07 10.63
N LYS A 67 7.96 -1.24 10.63
CA LYS A 67 9.00 -2.26 10.75
C LYS A 67 10.03 -2.17 9.63
N ASN A 68 9.58 -1.98 8.40
CA ASN A 68 10.48 -1.90 7.24
C ASN A 68 11.32 -0.61 7.28
N ILE A 69 10.71 0.52 7.64
CA ILE A 69 11.41 1.80 7.79
C ILE A 69 12.43 1.70 8.93
N ASP A 70 12.04 1.22 10.11
CA ASP A 70 12.94 1.02 11.25
C ASP A 70 14.17 0.19 10.84
N THR A 71 13.94 -0.92 10.13
CA THR A 71 15.03 -1.80 9.64
C THR A 71 15.96 -1.04 8.69
N HIS A 72 15.41 -0.26 7.78
CA HIS A 72 16.20 0.56 6.87
C HIS A 72 17.02 1.62 7.59
N ILE A 73 16.45 2.31 8.58
CA ILE A 73 17.17 3.30 9.40
C ILE A 73 18.33 2.66 10.16
N GLN A 74 18.15 1.45 10.72
CA GLN A 74 19.26 0.75 11.38
C GLN A 74 20.40 0.41 10.40
N ASN A 75 20.05 -0.02 9.18
CA ASN A 75 21.04 -0.26 8.13
C ASN A 75 21.71 1.04 7.66
N LEU A 76 20.97 2.14 7.60
CA LEU A 76 21.49 3.46 7.24
C LEU A 76 22.52 3.97 8.24
N LYS A 77 22.40 3.64 9.53
CA LYS A 77 23.38 4.02 10.56
C LYS A 77 24.78 3.44 10.28
N ILE A 78 24.86 2.19 9.84
CA ILE A 78 26.13 1.51 9.55
C ILE A 78 26.65 1.75 8.12
N TYR A 79 25.80 2.27 7.23
CA TYR A 79 26.18 2.61 5.86
C TYR A 79 27.24 3.73 5.85
N LYS A 80 28.29 3.59 5.04
CA LYS A 80 29.41 4.56 4.93
C LYS A 80 29.40 5.38 3.64
N GLY A 81 28.43 5.15 2.75
CA GLY A 81 28.31 5.88 1.50
C GLY A 81 27.62 7.23 1.66
N ASN A 82 27.13 7.76 0.53
CA ASN A 82 26.47 9.06 0.48
C ASN A 82 25.12 9.03 1.23
N LYS A 83 24.90 9.99 2.13
CA LYS A 83 23.66 10.19 2.90
C LYS A 83 23.08 11.59 2.72
N ALA A 84 23.40 12.27 1.62
CA ALA A 84 22.94 13.63 1.36
C ALA A 84 21.41 13.72 1.28
N HIS A 85 20.76 12.66 0.78
CA HIS A 85 19.31 12.55 0.69
C HIS A 85 18.86 11.20 1.25
N GLY A 86 17.94 11.21 2.21
CA GLY A 86 17.25 10.02 2.68
C GLY A 86 16.01 9.77 1.84
N ILE A 87 15.95 8.67 1.11
CA ILE A 87 14.79 8.31 0.28
C ILE A 87 14.36 6.89 0.65
N PHE A 88 13.07 6.72 0.93
CA PHE A 88 12.48 5.41 1.19
C PHE A 88 11.35 5.13 0.20
N LEU A 89 11.49 4.04 -0.56
CA LEU A 89 10.47 3.57 -1.51
C LEU A 89 9.51 2.60 -0.79
N ILE A 90 8.22 2.89 -0.86
CA ILE A 90 7.14 1.99 -0.45
C ILE A 90 6.46 1.49 -1.72
N GLU A 91 6.52 0.18 -1.95
CA GLU A 91 5.74 -0.48 -3.00
C GLU A 91 4.51 -1.13 -2.36
N TYR A 92 3.33 -0.59 -2.63
CA TYR A 92 2.06 -1.14 -2.19
C TYR A 92 1.31 -1.72 -3.39
N ASN A 93 1.45 -3.03 -3.54
CA ASN A 93 0.93 -3.76 -4.70
C ASN A 93 -0.50 -4.28 -4.49
N GLU A 94 -1.09 -4.09 -3.32
CA GLU A 94 -2.46 -4.50 -3.08
C GLU A 94 -3.40 -3.57 -3.83
N GLU A 95 -4.34 -4.16 -4.56
CA GLU A 95 -5.23 -3.41 -5.45
C GLU A 95 -6.36 -2.74 -4.67
N ILE A 96 -7.27 -3.54 -4.14
CA ILE A 96 -8.50 -3.05 -3.49
C ILE A 96 -8.63 -3.70 -2.11
N ALA A 97 -7.52 -3.95 -1.43
CA ALA A 97 -7.51 -4.57 -0.10
C ALA A 97 -8.06 -3.61 0.97
N LEU A 98 -7.85 -2.32 0.78
CA LEU A 98 -8.28 -1.23 1.64
C LEU A 98 -8.95 -0.14 0.79
N SER A 99 -10.13 0.30 1.20
CA SER A 99 -10.84 1.46 0.63
C SER A 99 -10.78 2.64 1.59
N MET A 100 -10.96 3.86 1.06
CA MET A 100 -11.02 5.08 1.86
C MET A 100 -12.26 5.91 1.52
N ALA A 101 -12.81 6.61 2.50
CA ALA A 101 -13.92 7.55 2.27
C ALA A 101 -13.81 8.79 3.16
N GLU A 102 -14.19 9.94 2.63
CA GLU A 102 -14.31 11.18 3.39
C GLU A 102 -15.37 11.07 4.49
N VAL A 103 -15.01 11.50 5.69
CA VAL A 103 -15.92 11.64 6.82
C VAL A 103 -16.58 13.00 6.72
N ILE A 104 -17.85 13.00 6.35
CA ILE A 104 -18.68 14.21 6.29
C ILE A 104 -19.52 14.29 7.56
N SER A 105 -19.49 15.44 8.23
CA SER A 105 -20.46 15.72 9.29
C SER A 105 -21.84 15.95 8.68
N VAL A 106 -22.88 15.36 9.27
CA VAL A 106 -24.28 15.60 8.89
C VAL A 106 -24.66 17.09 8.94
N SER A 107 -23.91 17.90 9.70
CA SER A 107 -24.12 19.35 9.81
C SER A 107 -23.43 20.18 8.71
N ASP A 108 -22.56 19.58 7.89
CA ASP A 108 -21.85 20.29 6.81
C ASP A 108 -22.72 20.36 5.56
N VAL A 109 -23.66 21.30 5.56
CA VAL A 109 -24.64 21.51 4.47
C VAL A 109 -24.03 22.03 3.18
N ASN A 110 -22.76 22.45 3.20
CA ASN A 110 -22.03 22.93 2.02
C ASN A 110 -21.09 21.85 1.45
N HIS A 111 -21.05 20.67 2.05
CA HIS A 111 -20.29 19.55 1.52
C HIS A 111 -20.89 19.11 0.18
N GLY A 112 -20.02 18.84 -0.80
CA GLY A 112 -20.41 18.21 -2.07
C GLY A 112 -20.69 16.72 -1.92
N GLU A 113 -20.41 15.94 -2.96
CA GLU A 113 -20.39 14.48 -2.86
C GLU A 113 -19.12 14.02 -2.11
N PRO A 114 -19.19 13.08 -1.14
CA PRO A 114 -18.02 12.50 -0.50
C PRO A 114 -17.06 11.88 -1.52
N GLN A 115 -15.77 12.14 -1.39
CA GLN A 115 -14.77 11.37 -2.11
C GLN A 115 -14.69 9.97 -1.50
N ILE A 116 -14.84 8.98 -2.38
CA ILE A 116 -14.73 7.56 -2.05
C ILE A 116 -13.66 6.98 -2.98
N PHE A 117 -12.71 6.27 -2.39
CA PHE A 117 -11.63 5.56 -3.06
C PHE A 117 -11.81 4.06 -2.80
N ASP A 118 -11.82 3.28 -3.87
CA ASP A 118 -11.81 1.81 -3.82
C ASP A 118 -10.43 1.22 -3.45
N HIS A 119 -9.44 2.09 -3.23
CA HIS A 119 -8.07 1.77 -2.90
C HIS A 119 -7.53 2.69 -1.79
N TYR A 120 -6.34 2.38 -1.30
CA TYR A 120 -5.66 3.15 -0.24
C TYR A 120 -4.83 4.30 -0.81
N VAL A 121 -4.95 5.48 -0.21
CA VAL A 121 -4.23 6.71 -0.58
C VAL A 121 -3.37 7.16 0.61
N PHE A 122 -2.04 7.12 0.48
CA PHE A 122 -1.14 7.37 1.61
C PHE A 122 -1.24 8.81 2.11
N SER A 123 -1.30 9.78 1.20
CA SER A 123 -1.42 11.21 1.53
C SER A 123 -2.75 11.63 2.15
N LYS A 124 -3.73 10.73 2.27
CA LYS A 124 -5.04 11.00 2.89
C LYS A 124 -5.20 10.38 4.28
N ASP A 125 -4.35 9.42 4.63
CA ASP A 125 -4.40 8.76 5.94
C ASP A 125 -3.51 9.50 6.97
N LYS A 126 -4.14 10.24 7.87
CA LYS A 126 -3.44 11.00 8.93
C LYS A 126 -2.53 10.12 9.79
N ASP A 127 -2.93 8.89 10.11
CA ASP A 127 -2.12 8.01 10.96
C ASP A 127 -0.86 7.54 10.22
N MET A 128 -0.99 7.28 8.92
CA MET A 128 0.16 6.96 8.08
C MET A 128 1.08 8.16 7.93
N LEU A 129 0.54 9.34 7.66
CA LEU A 129 1.33 10.57 7.58
C LEU A 129 2.09 10.86 8.88
N GLN A 130 1.43 10.72 10.04
CA GLN A 130 2.08 10.87 11.35
C GLN A 130 3.19 9.85 11.54
N LEU A 131 2.95 8.57 11.21
CA LEU A 131 3.97 7.52 11.23
C LEU A 131 5.19 7.88 10.37
N LEU A 132 4.98 8.38 9.15
CA LEU A 132 6.06 8.78 8.26
C LEU A 132 6.83 10.01 8.80
N ASN A 133 6.13 10.94 9.43
CA ASN A 133 6.71 12.15 10.01
C ASN A 133 7.64 11.86 11.21
N ASP A 134 7.47 10.74 11.90
CA ASP A 134 8.36 10.30 12.97
C ASP A 134 9.82 10.07 12.49
N TYR A 135 10.03 9.94 11.18
CA TYR A 135 11.33 9.69 10.55
C TYR A 135 11.91 10.93 9.84
N ASN A 136 11.48 12.14 10.23
CA ASN A 136 11.88 13.39 9.56
C ASN A 136 13.37 13.75 9.68
N GLU A 137 14.09 13.14 10.63
CA GLU A 137 15.53 13.38 10.80
C GLU A 137 16.35 12.55 9.82
N GLU A 138 15.86 11.38 9.40
CA GLU A 138 16.60 10.44 8.58
C GLU A 138 16.09 10.32 7.13
N ILE A 139 14.82 10.58 6.88
CA ILE A 139 14.19 10.46 5.56
C ILE A 139 13.74 11.85 5.09
N GLU A 140 14.19 12.24 3.90
CA GLU A 140 13.74 13.47 3.23
C GLU A 140 12.48 13.22 2.39
N PHE A 141 12.41 12.06 1.72
CA PHE A 141 11.30 11.70 0.84
C PHE A 141 10.82 10.26 1.04
N PHE A 142 9.51 10.09 1.16
CA PHE A 142 8.86 8.83 0.87
C PHE A 142 8.34 8.85 -0.57
N ILE A 143 8.73 7.84 -1.34
CA ILE A 143 8.16 7.58 -2.66
C ILE A 143 7.22 6.40 -2.49
N VAL A 144 5.92 6.60 -2.69
CA VAL A 144 4.92 5.54 -2.57
C VAL A 144 4.45 5.19 -3.97
N SER A 145 4.73 3.98 -4.41
CA SER A 145 4.23 3.45 -5.67
C SER A 145 3.04 2.54 -5.39
N THR A 146 1.91 2.87 -6.02
CA THR A 146 0.68 2.08 -5.98
C THR A 146 0.26 1.72 -7.40
N LYS A 147 -0.53 0.66 -7.56
CA LYS A 147 -1.04 0.26 -8.88
C LYS A 147 -2.10 1.25 -9.42
N PHE A 148 -2.91 1.86 -8.55
CA PHE A 148 -4.04 2.71 -8.94
C PHE A 148 -3.80 4.22 -8.86
N ASN A 149 -3.05 4.71 -7.86
CA ASN A 149 -2.77 6.14 -7.70
C ASN A 149 -1.46 6.59 -8.35
N GLY A 150 -0.80 5.68 -9.09
CA GLY A 150 0.55 5.92 -9.58
C GLY A 150 1.51 6.13 -8.42
N THR A 151 2.30 7.19 -8.49
CA THR A 151 3.37 7.48 -7.51
C THR A 151 3.08 8.73 -6.70
N GLU A 152 2.97 8.59 -5.37
CA GLU A 152 2.96 9.71 -4.44
C GLU A 152 4.40 10.03 -4.01
N VAL A 153 4.82 11.28 -4.10
CA VAL A 153 6.12 11.74 -3.59
C VAL A 153 5.86 12.67 -2.41
N ILE A 154 6.14 12.18 -1.20
CA ILE A 154 5.86 12.89 0.04
C ILE A 154 7.18 13.38 0.61
N LYS A 155 7.37 14.70 0.63
CA LYS A 155 8.50 15.31 1.32
C LYS A 155 8.19 15.38 2.82
N VAL A 156 9.01 14.75 3.65
CA VAL A 156 8.66 14.50 5.06
C VAL A 156 8.41 15.79 5.84
N ARG A 157 9.24 16.81 5.61
CA ARG A 157 9.09 18.12 6.26
C ARG A 157 7.75 18.82 5.94
N ASP A 158 7.11 18.45 4.83
CA ASP A 158 5.87 19.07 4.37
C ASP A 158 4.64 18.33 4.93
N ILE A 159 4.83 17.16 5.58
CA ILE A 159 3.73 16.36 6.14
C ILE A 159 2.83 17.14 7.10
N PRO A 160 3.35 17.97 8.04
CA PRO A 160 2.47 18.78 8.89
C PRO A 160 1.51 19.66 8.06
N ASN A 161 2.02 20.30 7.01
CA ASN A 161 1.19 21.11 6.10
C ASN A 161 0.20 20.26 5.31
N ILE A 162 0.59 19.05 4.89
CA ILE A 162 -0.31 18.10 4.21
C ILE A 162 -1.47 17.76 5.14
N ILE A 163 -1.20 17.36 6.38
CA ILE A 163 -2.22 17.03 7.39
C ILE A 163 -3.16 18.22 7.64
N ASP A 164 -2.60 19.42 7.84
CA ASP A 164 -3.36 20.64 8.10
C ASP A 164 -4.21 21.09 6.90
N SER A 165 -3.78 20.74 5.68
CA SER A 165 -4.49 21.05 4.44
C SER A 165 -5.59 20.05 4.07
N LEU A 166 -5.70 18.91 4.76
CA LEU A 166 -6.76 17.94 4.49
C LEU A 166 -8.11 18.57 4.87
N PRO A 167 -9.05 18.71 3.91
CA PRO A 167 -10.33 19.36 4.19
C PRO A 167 -11.22 18.52 5.11
N TYR A 168 -11.05 17.20 5.08
CA TYR A 168 -11.84 16.24 5.83
C TYR A 168 -10.95 15.11 6.35
N GLU A 169 -11.46 14.38 7.35
CA GLU A 169 -10.86 13.12 7.76
C GLU A 169 -11.24 12.01 6.78
N TYR A 170 -10.39 11.00 6.65
CA TYR A 170 -10.66 9.83 5.83
C TYR A 170 -10.68 8.58 6.69
N ILE A 171 -11.75 7.81 6.60
CA ILE A 171 -11.83 6.47 7.19
C ILE A 171 -11.23 5.45 6.23
N VAL A 172 -10.64 4.39 6.79
CA VAL A 172 -10.05 3.28 6.04
C VAL A 172 -10.83 2.02 6.38
N ALA A 173 -11.31 1.31 5.36
CA ALA A 173 -12.06 0.07 5.51
C ALA A 173 -11.34 -1.08 4.79
N SER A 174 -11.30 -2.24 5.43
CA SER A 174 -10.79 -3.48 4.82
C SER A 174 -11.87 -4.15 3.98
N ASN A 175 -11.57 -4.46 2.72
CA ASN A 175 -12.50 -5.15 1.84
C ASN A 175 -12.40 -6.67 2.03
N TYR A 176 -12.84 -7.17 3.19
CA TYR A 176 -12.77 -8.60 3.50
C TYR A 176 -13.63 -9.45 2.56
N GLY A 177 -13.12 -10.63 2.22
CA GLY A 177 -13.85 -11.60 1.40
C GLY A 177 -13.50 -11.48 -0.08
N GLU A 178 -14.40 -11.98 -0.93
CA GLU A 178 -14.24 -11.89 -2.38
C GLU A 178 -14.64 -10.51 -2.89
N VAL A 179 -13.68 -9.81 -3.47
CA VAL A 179 -13.90 -8.52 -4.13
C VAL A 179 -13.67 -8.72 -5.62
N GLU A 180 -14.63 -8.30 -6.43
CA GLU A 180 -14.49 -8.30 -7.89
C GLU A 180 -13.51 -7.20 -8.28
N THR A 181 -12.39 -7.59 -8.89
CA THR A 181 -11.30 -6.68 -9.26
C THR A 181 -11.33 -6.33 -10.73
N GLU A 182 -11.87 -7.22 -11.56
CA GLU A 182 -11.92 -7.05 -13.00
C GLU A 182 -13.17 -7.70 -13.58
N ALA A 183 -13.80 -7.00 -14.50
CA ALA A 183 -14.87 -7.51 -15.35
C ALA A 183 -14.50 -7.22 -16.80
N TRP A 184 -14.40 -8.26 -17.62
CA TRP A 184 -14.07 -8.14 -19.03
C TRP A 184 -15.30 -8.43 -19.88
N VAL A 185 -15.59 -7.51 -20.79
CA VAL A 185 -16.56 -7.64 -21.88
C VAL A 185 -15.82 -7.24 -23.16
N LYS A 186 -16.02 -8.00 -24.24
CA LYS A 186 -15.47 -7.65 -25.55
C LYS A 186 -16.38 -6.58 -26.15
N GLU A 187 -15.85 -5.37 -26.38
CA GLU A 187 -16.56 -4.29 -27.11
C GLU A 187 -16.76 -4.64 -28.58
#